data_AF-A0A3D0KNN0-F1
#
_entry.id   AF-A0A3D0KNN0-F1
#
_cell.length_a   1.000
_cell.length_b   1.000
_cell.length_c   1.000
_cell.angle_alpha   90.00
_cell.angle_beta   90.00
_cell.angle_gamma   90.00
#
_symmetry.space_group_name_H-M   'P 1'
#
loop_
_entity.id
_entity.type
_entity.pdbx_description
1 polymer ?
#
loop_
_entity_poly.entity_id
_entity_poly.type
_entity_poly.pdbx_seq_one_letter_code
_entity_poly.pdbx_strand_id
1 'polypeptide(L)'
;LLVKIHDDMYDRAAKNTAEKTFTATSFDEFVDTAKNKPGFIKAMWCGDSECEDKLKDVTGGVKSRCIPFEEEHLADTCVCCGKPAKHMVFWGKQY
;
A
#
# COMPACT_ATOMS: atom_id res chain seq x y z
N LEU A 1 29.94 3.36 19.50
CA LEU A 1 28.78 4.14 20.02
C LEU A 1 27.91 4.69 18.89
N LEU A 2 28.45 5.46 17.95
CA LEU A 2 27.68 6.02 16.82
C LEU A 2 27.01 4.95 15.92
N VAL A 3 27.73 3.87 15.60
CA VAL A 3 27.19 2.74 14.83
C VAL A 3 25.94 2.15 15.50
N LYS A 4 26.03 1.91 16.81
CA LYS A 4 24.89 1.39 17.58
C LYS A 4 23.68 2.32 17.57
N ILE A 5 23.89 3.63 17.70
CA ILE A 5 22.80 4.62 17.63
C ILE A 5 22.15 4.61 16.23
N HIS A 6 22.97 4.52 15.18
CA HIS A 6 22.47 4.40 13.81
C HIS A 6 21.61 3.14 13.64
N ASP A 7 22.13 1.98 14.06
CA ASP A 7 21.44 0.70 13.90
C ASP A 7 20.13 0.68 14.68
N ASP A 8 20.13 1.15 15.93
CA ASP A 8 18.93 1.26 16.76
C ASP A 8 17.88 2.20 16.12
N MET A 9 18.31 3.30 15.48
CA MET A 9 17.40 4.20 14.77
C MET A 9 16.81 3.55 13.51
N TYR A 10 17.65 2.85 12.74
CA TYR A 10 17.22 2.14 11.54
C TYR A 10 16.22 1.03 11.89
N ASP A 11 16.54 0.18 12.87
CA ASP A 11 15.68 -0.94 13.26
C ASP A 11 14.31 -0.46 13.74
N ARG A 12 14.28 0.63 14.51
CA ARG A 12 13.01 1.25 14.94
C ARG A 12 12.21 1.77 13.75
N ALA A 13 12.86 2.41 12.78
CA ALA A 13 12.19 2.93 11.59
C ALA A 13 11.69 1.81 10.65
N ALA A 14 12.50 0.75 10.49
CA ALA A 14 12.15 -0.45 9.72
C ALA A 14 10.95 -1.16 10.35
N LYS A 15 10.97 -1.37 11.68
CA LYS A 15 9.86 -1.96 12.42
C LYS A 15 8.57 -1.13 12.30
N ASN A 16 8.65 0.19 12.50
CA ASN A 16 7.48 1.06 12.36
C ASN A 16 6.91 1.05 10.93
N THR A 17 7.76 0.96 9.90
CA THR A 17 7.31 0.83 8.51
C THR A 17 6.62 -0.52 8.27
N ALA A 18 7.20 -1.61 8.75
CA ALA A 18 6.61 -2.95 8.63
C ALA A 18 5.26 -3.04 9.36
N GLU A 19 5.16 -2.51 10.57
CA GLU A 19 3.92 -2.50 11.37
C GLU A 19 2.82 -1.61 10.76
N LYS A 20 3.20 -0.58 9.99
CA LYS A 20 2.29 0.33 9.28
C LYS A 20 2.14 -0.01 7.80
N THR A 21 2.54 -1.20 7.38
CA THR A 21 2.29 -1.70 6.03
C THR A 21 1.25 -2.80 6.12
N PHE A 22 0.08 -2.53 5.55
CA PHE A 22 -1.05 -3.46 5.56
C PHE A 22 -1.24 -4.08 4.19
N THR A 23 -1.91 -5.22 4.12
CA THR A 23 -2.32 -5.85 2.87
C THR A 23 -3.84 -5.75 2.76
N ALA A 24 -4.35 -5.43 1.57
CA ALA A 24 -5.77 -5.46 1.27
C ALA A 24 -6.03 -6.29 0.01
N THR A 25 -6.98 -7.23 0.09
CA THR A 25 -7.35 -8.11 -1.03
C THR A 25 -8.75 -7.81 -1.58
N SER A 26 -9.52 -7.00 -0.85
CA SER A 26 -10.84 -6.52 -1.29
C SER A 26 -10.95 -5.00 -1.24
N PHE A 27 -11.91 -4.46 -1.99
CA PHE A 27 -12.18 -3.02 -2.02
C PHE A 27 -12.53 -2.47 -0.63
N ASP A 28 -13.36 -3.19 0.12
CA ASP A 28 -13.81 -2.75 1.44
C ASP A 28 -12.66 -2.74 2.46
N GLU A 29 -11.81 -3.78 2.46
CA GLU A 29 -10.58 -3.81 3.27
C GLU A 29 -9.64 -2.65 2.94
N PHE A 30 -9.50 -2.33 1.64
CA PHE A 30 -8.66 -1.23 1.20
C PHE A 30 -9.18 0.11 1.71
N VAL A 31 -10.48 0.36 1.54
CA VAL A 31 -11.12 1.61 1.96
C VAL A 31 -11.11 1.76 3.48
N ASP A 32 -11.39 0.68 4.22
CA ASP A 32 -11.30 0.66 5.68
C ASP A 32 -9.87 0.97 6.15
N THR A 33 -8.89 0.26 5.60
CA THR A 33 -7.48 0.46 5.94
C THR A 33 -7.03 1.89 5.63
N ALA A 34 -7.41 2.43 4.48
CA ALA A 34 -7.07 3.79 4.07
C ALA A 34 -7.65 4.88 5.00
N LYS A 35 -8.82 4.63 5.61
CA LYS A 35 -9.49 5.59 6.50
C LYS A 35 -9.04 5.46 7.94
N ASN A 36 -8.82 4.23 8.41
CA ASN A 36 -8.65 3.93 9.82
C ASN A 36 -7.21 3.66 10.24
N LYS A 37 -6.32 3.32 9.29
CA LYS A 37 -4.93 2.96 9.60
C LYS A 37 -3.93 3.88 8.89
N PRO A 38 -3.02 4.54 9.63
CA PRO A 38 -1.96 5.33 9.01
C PRO A 38 -0.85 4.42 8.46
N GLY A 39 -0.36 4.71 7.26
CA GLY A 39 0.75 4.00 6.66
C GLY A 39 0.55 3.66 5.20
N PHE A 40 1.04 2.48 4.80
CA PHE A 40 0.97 1.96 3.44
C PHE A 40 0.01 0.78 3.34
N ILE A 41 -0.55 0.60 2.15
CA ILE A 41 -1.39 -0.55 1.79
C ILE A 41 -0.78 -1.22 0.58
N LYS A 42 -0.46 -2.51 0.68
CA LYS A 42 -0.14 -3.37 -0.46
C LYS A 42 -1.44 -3.92 -1.01
N ALA A 43 -1.68 -3.70 -2.30
CA ALA A 43 -2.85 -4.24 -2.97
C ALA A 43 -2.57 -4.50 -4.45
N MET A 44 -3.27 -5.48 -5.00
CA MET A 44 -3.18 -5.84 -6.41
C MET A 44 -3.94 -4.85 -7.28
N TRP A 45 -3.37 -4.47 -8.42
CA TRP A 45 -3.89 -3.44 -9.32
C TRP A 45 -3.83 -3.90 -10.79
N CYS A 46 -4.85 -3.54 -11.56
CA CYS A 46 -4.99 -3.94 -12.97
C CYS A 46 -4.17 -3.10 -13.97
N GLY A 47 -3.51 -2.02 -13.53
CA GLY A 47 -2.77 -1.11 -14.41
C GLY A 47 -3.62 0.00 -15.06
N ASP A 48 -4.87 0.18 -14.61
CA ASP A 48 -5.81 1.13 -15.19
C ASP A 48 -5.90 2.39 -14.32
N SER A 49 -5.72 3.56 -14.94
CA SER A 49 -5.80 4.86 -14.27
C SER A 49 -7.19 5.12 -13.68
N GLU A 50 -8.26 4.60 -14.30
CA GLU A 50 -9.62 4.74 -13.77
C GLU A 50 -9.75 4.14 -12.36
N CYS A 51 -9.05 3.04 -12.11
CA CYS A 51 -9.03 2.41 -10.78
C CYS A 51 -8.25 3.25 -9.77
N GLU A 52 -7.15 3.88 -10.18
CA GLU A 52 -6.37 4.75 -9.31
C GLU A 52 -7.17 6.01 -8.92
N ASP A 53 -7.82 6.66 -9.89
CA ASP A 53 -8.67 7.82 -9.63
C ASP A 53 -9.85 7.47 -8.71
N LYS A 54 -10.51 6.33 -8.96
CA LYS A 54 -11.60 5.85 -8.09
C LYS A 54 -11.11 5.62 -6.66
N LEU A 55 -9.98 4.93 -6.47
CA LEU A 55 -9.42 4.69 -5.14
C LEU A 55 -9.06 6.00 -4.43
N LYS A 56 -8.48 6.97 -5.14
CA LYS A 56 -8.17 8.29 -4.61
C LYS A 56 -9.42 9.03 -4.13
N ASP A 57 -10.48 9.02 -4.91
CA ASP A 57 -11.71 9.74 -4.58
C ASP A 57 -12.41 9.13 -3.35
N VAL A 58 -12.56 7.80 -3.31
CA VAL A 58 -13.29 7.12 -2.21
C VAL A 58 -12.53 7.10 -0.87
N THR A 59 -11.19 7.16 -0.92
CA THR A 59 -10.34 7.18 0.27
C THR A 59 -9.95 8.59 0.73
N GLY A 60 -10.35 9.62 -0.02
CA GLY A 60 -10.00 11.01 0.30
C GLY A 60 -8.50 11.29 0.14
N GLY A 61 -7.88 10.74 -0.92
CA GLY A 61 -6.55 11.14 -1.37
C GLY A 61 -5.45 10.07 -1.36
N VAL A 62 -5.77 8.78 -1.18
CA VAL A 62 -4.77 7.71 -1.35
C VAL A 62 -4.39 7.62 -2.82
N LYS A 63 -3.09 7.50 -3.11
CA LYS A 63 -2.55 7.37 -4.47
C LYS A 63 -1.55 6.22 -4.53
N SER A 64 -1.26 5.74 -5.73
CA SER A 64 -0.16 4.81 -5.95
C SER A 64 1.17 5.48 -5.55
N ARG A 65 2.08 4.71 -4.97
CA ARG A 65 3.42 5.18 -4.56
C ARG A 65 4.49 4.59 -5.46
N CYS A 66 4.49 3.28 -5.61
CA CYS A 66 5.35 2.56 -6.52
C CYS A 66 4.85 1.13 -6.73
N ILE A 67 5.28 0.55 -7.85
CA ILE A 67 5.34 -0.89 -8.07
C ILE A 67 6.74 -1.32 -7.59
N PRO A 68 6.86 -2.22 -6.60
CA PRO A 68 8.15 -2.71 -6.15
C PRO A 68 8.79 -3.61 -7.22
N PHE A 69 10.12 -3.71 -7.21
CA PHE A 69 10.83 -4.61 -8.13
C PHE A 69 10.54 -6.09 -7.83
N GLU A 70 10.34 -6.42 -6.56
CA GLU A 70 9.89 -7.72 -6.11
C GLU A 70 8.42 -7.63 -5.70
N GLU A 71 7.56 -8.18 -6.54
CA GLU A 71 6.11 -8.13 -6.36
C GLU A 71 5.63 -9.38 -5.62
N GLU A 72 4.91 -9.19 -4.51
CA GLU A 72 4.22 -10.28 -3.83
C GLU A 72 2.88 -10.56 -4.53
N HIS A 73 2.55 -11.84 -4.70
CA HIS A 73 1.23 -12.23 -5.19
C HIS A 73 0.23 -12.26 -4.02
N LEU A 74 -0.60 -11.23 -3.91
CA LEU A 74 -1.57 -11.07 -2.82
C LEU A 74 -2.99 -11.53 -3.20
N ALA A 75 -3.33 -11.44 -4.49
CA ALA A 75 -4.61 -11.84 -5.08
C ALA A 75 -4.50 -11.91 -6.62
N ASP A 76 -5.45 -12.60 -7.27
CA ASP A 76 -5.53 -12.67 -8.74
C ASP A 76 -6.19 -11.43 -9.37
N THR A 77 -6.92 -10.65 -8.58
CA THR A 77 -7.79 -9.58 -9.08
C THR A 77 -7.43 -8.22 -8.48
N CYS A 78 -7.77 -7.17 -9.22
CA CYS A 78 -7.58 -5.80 -8.84
C CYS A 78 -8.51 -5.44 -7.68
N VAL A 79 -7.94 -4.87 -6.62
CA VAL A 79 -8.64 -4.46 -5.40
C VAL A 79 -9.80 -3.47 -5.68
N CYS A 80 -9.74 -2.74 -6.80
CA CYS A 80 -10.74 -1.73 -7.16
C CYS A 80 -11.90 -2.24 -8.03
N CYS A 81 -11.60 -3.10 -9.02
CA CYS A 81 -12.55 -3.44 -10.09
C CYS A 81 -12.76 -4.95 -10.30
N GLY A 82 -12.02 -5.80 -9.60
CA GLY A 82 -12.12 -7.26 -9.72
C GLY A 82 -11.60 -7.85 -11.05
N LYS A 83 -11.14 -7.02 -12.01
CA LYS A 83 -10.44 -7.49 -13.22
C LYS A 83 -9.11 -8.13 -12.84
N PRO A 84 -8.51 -8.99 -13.69
CA PRO A 84 -7.18 -9.56 -13.42
C PRO A 84 -6.15 -8.49 -13.09
N ALA A 85 -5.43 -8.69 -11.99
CA ALA A 85 -4.37 -7.80 -11.58
C ALA A 85 -3.09 -8.05 -12.38
N LYS A 86 -2.32 -6.98 -12.59
CA LYS A 86 -1.01 -7.02 -13.27
C LYS A 86 0.14 -6.78 -12.30
N HIS A 87 -0.08 -5.91 -11.32
CA HIS A 87 0.96 -5.48 -10.39
C HIS A 87 0.50 -5.45 -8.94
N MET A 88 1.42 -5.69 -8.02
CA MET A 88 1.31 -5.33 -6.62
C MET A 88 1.80 -3.89 -6.44
N VAL A 89 0.98 -3.05 -5.80
CA VAL A 89 1.27 -1.62 -5.64
C VAL A 89 1.25 -1.25 -4.17
N PHE A 90 2.19 -0.40 -3.76
CA PHE A 90 2.10 0.32 -2.50
C PHE A 90 1.24 1.57 -2.66
N TRP A 91 0.24 1.70 -1.80
CA TRP A 91 -0.70 2.82 -1.75
C TRP A 91 -0.50 3.60 -0.45
N GLY A 92 -0.64 4.92 -0.50
CA GLY A 92 -0.56 5.75 0.69
C GLY A 92 -1.15 7.13 0.49
N LYS A 93 -1.55 7.78 1.58
CA LYS A 93 -2.02 9.18 1.58
C LYS A 93 -0.81 10.12 1.58
N GLN A 94 -0.80 11.08 0.65
CA GLN A 94 0.30 12.05 0.51
C GLN A 94 0.07 13.27 1.41
N TYR A 95 1.18 13.89 1.84
CA TYR A 95 1.21 15.13 2.64
C TYR A 95 0.85 16.36 1.80
#